data_AF-A0A369WSS0-F1
#
_entry.id   AF-A0A369WSS0-F1
#
_cell.length_a   1.000
_cell.length_b   1.000
_cell.length_c   1.000
_cell.angle_alpha   90.00
_cell.angle_beta   90.00
_cell.angle_gamma   90.00
#
_symmetry.space_group_name_H-M   'P 1'
#
loop_
_entity.id
_entity.type
_entity.pdbx_description
1 polymer ?
#
loop_
_entity_poly.entity_id
_entity_poly.type
_entity_poly.pdbx_seq_one_letter_code
_entity_poly.pdbx_strand_id
1 'polypeptide(L)'
;MVDETELPTLTHQQLVFAECRFHGLTIPISSKRAGISVGCGEKWSVSPEIKAHIAQLSAEKAEILAKEVRYSLEDAHMDIEQGKKMSANAMEWFRGVEMQMKLHGLGQDKKDPLVSVNINNINKTDQLEVMDDAQLLELAGDSFERLQPGTEEG
;
A
#
# COMPACT_ATOMS: atom_id res chain seq x y z
N MET A 1 28.90 7.31 -31.23
CA MET A 1 28.65 8.22 -30.09
C MET A 1 27.51 9.10 -30.51
N VAL A 2 26.29 8.68 -30.18
CA VAL A 2 25.06 9.47 -30.35
C VAL A 2 24.58 9.68 -28.94
N ASP A 3 24.49 10.95 -28.53
CA ASP A 3 24.22 11.35 -27.16
C ASP A 3 22.76 10.99 -26.81
N GLU A 4 22.58 9.99 -25.95
CA GLU A 4 21.26 9.59 -25.45
C GLU A 4 20.88 10.55 -24.32
N THR A 5 20.06 11.58 -24.60
CA THR A 5 19.16 12.32 -23.65
C THR A 5 18.75 13.74 -24.11
N GLU A 6 18.89 14.13 -25.38
CA GLU A 6 18.40 15.45 -25.80
C GLU A 6 16.87 15.47 -25.93
N LEU A 7 16.17 15.84 -24.85
CA LEU A 7 14.76 16.22 -24.95
C LEU A 7 14.61 17.41 -25.91
N PRO A 8 13.47 17.51 -26.61
CA PRO A 8 13.16 18.67 -27.44
C PRO A 8 13.34 19.95 -26.62
N THR A 9 14.07 20.92 -27.19
CA THR A 9 14.28 22.22 -26.56
C THR A 9 12.97 22.99 -26.52
N LEU A 10 12.38 23.07 -25.33
CA LEU A 10 11.16 23.84 -25.11
C LEU A 10 11.49 25.32 -24.95
N THR A 11 10.54 26.16 -25.38
CA THR A 11 10.60 27.59 -25.08
C THR A 11 10.41 27.84 -23.58
N HIS A 12 10.90 28.97 -23.08
CA HIS A 12 10.75 29.34 -21.67
C HIS A 12 9.27 29.29 -21.20
N GLN A 13 8.32 29.73 -22.04
CA GLN A 13 6.89 29.69 -21.69
C GLN A 13 6.36 28.25 -21.56
N GLN A 14 6.83 27.33 -22.41
CA GLN A 14 6.46 25.92 -22.35
C GLN A 14 7.08 25.23 -21.13
N LEU A 15 8.31 25.60 -20.75
CA LEU A 15 8.95 25.11 -19.51
C LEU A 15 8.16 25.53 -18.27
N VAL A 16 7.84 26.83 -18.14
CA VAL A 16 7.01 27.33 -17.02
C VAL A 16 5.65 26.63 -16.98
N PHE A 17 5.04 26.37 -18.15
CA PHE A 17 3.80 25.61 -18.24
C PHE A 17 3.99 24.16 -17.77
N ALA A 18 5.04 23.47 -18.23
CA ALA A 18 5.36 22.09 -17.84
C ALA A 18 5.60 21.96 -16.33
N GLU A 19 6.37 22.86 -15.73
CA GLU A 19 6.60 22.93 -14.27
C GLU A 19 5.28 23.13 -13.51
N CYS A 20 4.45 24.08 -13.93
CA CYS A 20 3.14 24.30 -13.31
C CYS A 20 2.26 23.04 -13.38
N ARG A 21 2.29 22.32 -14.51
CA ARG A 21 1.55 21.07 -14.68
C ARG A 21 2.14 19.95 -13.82
N PHE A 22 3.46 19.86 -13.69
CA PHE A 22 4.15 18.94 -12.81
C PHE A 22 3.77 19.16 -11.33
N HIS A 23 3.66 20.42 -10.90
CA HIS A 23 3.17 20.78 -9.56
C HIS A 23 1.66 20.55 -9.36
N GLY A 24 0.93 20.03 -10.36
CA GLY A 24 -0.48 19.70 -10.25
C GLY A 24 -1.45 20.86 -10.48
N LEU A 25 -0.99 22.01 -11.00
CA LEU A 25 -1.86 23.15 -11.29
C LEU A 25 -2.76 22.89 -12.50
N THR A 26 -3.98 23.44 -12.49
CA THR A 26 -4.92 23.31 -13.61
C THR A 26 -4.43 24.05 -14.87
N ILE A 27 -4.93 23.66 -16.04
CA ILE A 27 -4.54 24.26 -17.34
C ILE A 27 -4.73 25.78 -17.32
N PRO A 28 -5.88 26.36 -16.90
CA PRO A 28 -6.05 27.81 -16.92
C PRO A 28 -5.04 28.56 -16.05
N ILE A 29 -4.72 28.03 -14.87
CA ILE A 29 -3.75 28.65 -13.95
C ILE A 29 -2.34 28.53 -14.51
N SER A 30 -1.99 27.36 -15.06
CA SER A 30 -0.69 27.10 -15.68
C SER A 30 -0.48 28.00 -16.91
N SER A 31 -1.51 28.16 -17.75
CA SER A 31 -1.49 29.08 -18.90
C SER A 31 -1.28 30.53 -18.47
N LYS A 32 -1.99 30.96 -17.42
CA LYS A 32 -1.85 32.32 -16.88
C LYS A 32 -0.42 32.56 -16.36
N ARG A 33 0.17 31.59 -15.66
CA ARG A 33 1.56 31.68 -15.16
C ARG A 33 2.60 31.68 -16.27
N ALA A 34 2.36 30.91 -17.34
CA ALA A 34 3.19 30.87 -18.53
C ALA A 34 2.99 32.09 -19.45
N GLY A 35 2.02 32.98 -19.16
CA GLY A 35 1.75 34.18 -19.96
C GLY A 35 1.05 33.89 -21.29
N ILE A 36 0.35 32.77 -21.40
CA ILE A 36 -0.32 32.32 -22.64
C ILE A 36 -1.84 32.23 -22.47
N SER A 37 -2.55 32.20 -23.61
CA SER A 37 -4.00 31.98 -23.60
C SER A 37 -4.34 30.54 -23.18
N VAL A 38 -5.54 30.35 -22.64
CA VAL A 38 -6.01 29.03 -22.18
C VAL A 38 -6.06 28.02 -23.33
N GLY A 39 -6.55 28.42 -24.51
CA GLY A 39 -6.59 27.55 -25.69
C GLY A 39 -5.20 27.16 -26.23
N CYS A 40 -4.17 27.98 -26.02
CA CYS A 40 -2.79 27.57 -26.29
C CYS A 40 -2.33 26.49 -25.30
N GLY A 41 -2.66 26.67 -24.02
CA GLY A 41 -2.33 25.71 -22.96
C GLY A 41 -3.01 24.35 -23.14
N GLU A 42 -4.24 24.31 -23.66
CA GLU A 42 -4.92 23.06 -24.01
C GLU A 42 -4.16 22.29 -25.09
N LYS A 43 -3.69 22.97 -26.14
CA LYS A 43 -2.85 22.36 -27.18
C LYS A 43 -1.53 21.84 -26.62
N TRP A 44 -0.89 22.64 -25.77
CA TRP A 44 0.36 22.29 -25.10
C TRP A 44 0.23 21.10 -24.15
N SER A 45 -0.90 20.96 -23.47
CA SER A 45 -1.17 19.82 -22.59
C SER A 45 -1.25 18.48 -23.33
N VAL A 46 -1.52 18.50 -24.64
CA VAL A 46 -1.58 17.29 -25.47
C VAL A 46 -0.24 16.99 -26.13
N SER A 47 0.62 18.01 -26.31
CA SER A 47 1.92 17.90 -26.98
C SER A 47 2.83 16.84 -26.36
N PRO A 48 3.44 15.95 -27.16
CA PRO A 48 4.33 14.90 -26.66
C PRO A 48 5.61 15.47 -26.04
N GLU A 49 6.12 16.60 -26.54
CA GLU A 49 7.36 17.22 -26.05
C GLU A 49 7.21 17.71 -24.60
N ILE A 50 6.07 18.36 -24.30
CA ILE A 50 5.77 18.87 -22.96
C ILE A 50 5.50 17.72 -21.99
N LYS A 51 4.83 16.66 -22.46
CA LYS A 51 4.63 15.45 -21.66
C LYS A 51 5.95 14.76 -21.32
N ALA A 52 6.90 14.71 -22.25
CA ALA A 52 8.22 14.14 -22.01
C ALA A 52 8.97 14.92 -20.92
N HIS A 53 8.94 16.25 -20.96
CA HIS A 53 9.52 17.10 -19.91
C HIS A 53 8.87 16.90 -18.54
N ILE A 54 7.54 16.80 -18.48
CA ILE A 54 6.83 16.52 -17.22
C ILE A 54 7.24 15.14 -16.67
N ALA A 55 7.37 14.14 -17.54
CA ALA A 55 7.79 12.79 -17.15
C ALA A 55 9.23 12.78 -16.60
N GLN A 56 10.14 13.54 -17.23
CA GLN A 56 11.51 13.69 -16.74
C GLN A 56 11.54 14.35 -15.35
N LEU A 57 10.84 15.47 -15.16
CA LEU A 57 10.75 16.14 -13.85
C LEU A 57 10.22 15.19 -12.76
N SER A 58 9.28 14.32 -13.13
CA SER A 58 8.77 13.28 -12.24
C SER A 58 9.81 12.21 -11.91
N ALA A 59 10.60 11.78 -12.89
CA ALA A 59 11.67 10.80 -12.69
C ALA A 59 12.78 11.37 -11.80
N GLU A 60 13.23 12.59 -12.06
CA GLU A 60 14.24 13.29 -11.27
C GLU A 60 13.80 13.46 -9.82
N LYS A 61 12.55 13.92 -9.60
CA LYS A 61 12.02 14.05 -8.24
C LYS A 61 11.86 12.70 -7.55
N ALA A 62 11.45 11.65 -8.27
CA ALA A 62 11.37 10.30 -7.71
C ALA A 62 12.75 9.80 -7.25
N GLU A 63 13.81 10.07 -8.02
CA GLU A 63 15.19 9.73 -7.65
C GLU A 63 15.65 10.48 -6.40
N ILE A 64 15.37 11.78 -6.30
CA ILE A 64 15.68 12.59 -5.11
C ILE A 64 14.94 12.04 -3.90
N LEU A 65 13.63 11.80 -4.02
CA LEU A 65 12.80 11.25 -2.94
C LEU A 65 13.28 9.85 -2.51
N ALA A 66 13.72 9.00 -3.44
CA ALA A 66 14.25 7.67 -3.11
C ALA A 66 15.59 7.73 -2.34
N LYS A 67 16.37 8.79 -2.55
CA LYS A 67 17.65 9.03 -1.85
C LYS A 67 17.44 9.71 -0.50
N GLU A 68 16.56 10.71 -0.41
CA GLU A 68 16.41 11.57 0.76
C GLU A 68 15.28 11.15 1.72
N VAL A 69 14.20 10.53 1.23
CA VAL A 69 13.02 10.19 2.05
C VAL A 69 13.07 8.71 2.41
N ARG A 70 13.97 8.37 3.33
CA ARG A 70 13.94 7.07 4.02
C ARG A 70 13.50 7.31 5.44
N TYR A 71 12.25 6.99 5.74
CA TYR A 71 11.78 6.95 7.12
C TYR A 71 12.29 5.66 7.75
N SER A 72 13.30 5.78 8.60
CA SER A 72 13.97 4.66 9.25
C SER A 72 13.30 4.29 10.57
N LEU A 73 13.71 3.16 11.14
CA LEU A 73 13.30 2.77 12.49
C LEU A 73 13.76 3.79 13.54
N GLU A 74 14.91 4.43 13.33
CA GLU A 74 15.47 5.45 14.21
C GLU A 74 14.62 6.73 14.21
N ASP A 75 14.11 7.13 13.04
CA ASP A 75 13.17 8.25 12.92
C ASP A 75 11.86 7.96 13.65
N ALA A 76 11.31 6.76 13.46
CA ALA A 76 10.12 6.30 14.18
C ALA A 76 10.31 6.30 15.70
N HIS A 77 11.48 5.91 16.16
CA HIS A 77 11.87 5.97 17.56
C HIS A 77 11.87 7.40 18.10
N MET A 78 12.54 8.30 17.39
CA MET A 78 12.67 9.70 17.77
C MET A 78 11.31 10.38 17.85
N ASP A 79 10.43 10.14 16.87
CA ASP A 79 9.08 10.71 16.82
C ASP A 79 8.23 10.23 17.99
N ILE A 80 8.28 8.93 18.31
CA ILE A 80 7.52 8.37 19.43
C ILE A 80 8.07 8.89 20.77
N GLU A 81 9.39 8.99 20.94
CA GLU A 81 10.01 9.59 22.12
C GLU A 81 9.61 11.06 22.29
N GLN A 82 9.59 11.83 21.21
CA GLN A 82 9.14 13.21 21.23
C GLN A 82 7.65 13.32 21.56
N GLY A 83 6.81 12.49 20.96
CA GLY A 83 5.38 12.42 21.24
C GLY A 83 5.08 12.10 22.72
N LYS A 84 5.82 11.17 23.32
CA LYS A 84 5.73 10.87 24.76
C LYS A 84 6.10 12.08 25.62
N LYS A 85 7.18 12.79 25.29
CA LYS A 85 7.61 13.99 26.02
C LYS A 85 6.60 15.15 25.90
N MET A 86 5.92 15.25 24.76
CA MET A 86 4.92 16.29 24.49
C MET A 86 3.50 15.91 24.96
N SER A 87 3.31 14.70 25.49
CA SER A 87 2.00 14.22 25.94
C SER A 87 1.48 15.06 27.12
N ALA A 88 0.24 15.51 27.04
CA ALA A 88 -0.37 16.38 28.06
C ALA A 88 -1.05 15.57 29.17
N ASN A 89 -1.38 14.30 28.92
CA ASN A 89 -2.00 13.42 29.88
C ASN A 89 -1.39 12.01 29.90
N ALA A 90 -1.64 11.28 30.99
CA ALA A 90 -1.09 9.94 31.21
C ALA A 90 -1.56 8.91 30.17
N MET A 91 -2.74 9.10 29.57
CA MET A 91 -3.28 8.19 28.55
C MET A 91 -2.56 8.36 27.20
N GLU A 92 -2.26 9.59 26.80
CA GLU A 92 -1.43 9.91 25.62
C GLU A 92 -0.03 9.37 25.77
N TRP A 93 0.57 9.55 26.96
CA TRP A 93 1.88 8.99 27.26
C TRP A 93 1.87 7.46 27.16
N PHE A 94 0.86 6.81 27.74
CA PHE A 94 0.70 5.36 27.68
C PHE A 94 0.53 4.85 26.24
N ARG A 95 -0.23 5.56 25.39
CA ARG A 95 -0.33 5.23 23.95
C ARG A 95 1.01 5.34 23.25
N GLY A 96 1.83 6.35 23.57
CA GLY A 96 3.19 6.47 23.05
C GLY A 96 4.08 5.28 23.44
N VAL A 97 3.99 4.81 24.69
CA VAL A 97 4.69 3.60 25.15
C VAL A 97 4.17 2.35 24.42
N GLU A 98 2.86 2.21 24.24
CA GLU A 98 2.26 1.09 23.49
C GLU A 98 2.72 1.08 22.03
N MET A 99 2.80 2.26 21.38
CA MET A 99 3.31 2.40 20.02
C MET A 99 4.79 2.01 19.91
N GLN A 100 5.61 2.35 20.92
CA GLN A 100 7.01 1.93 20.97
C GLN A 100 7.15 0.41 21.14
N MET A 101 6.30 -0.22 21.97
CA MET A 101 6.27 -1.68 22.09
C MET A 101 5.89 -2.34 20.77
N LYS A 102 4.85 -1.82 20.08
CA LYS A 102 4.43 -2.29 18.75
C LYS A 102 5.52 -2.11 17.70
N LEU A 103 6.28 -1.01 17.74
CA LEU A 103 7.42 -0.77 16.85
C LEU A 103 8.47 -1.89 16.93
N HIS A 104 8.66 -2.46 18.11
CA HIS A 104 9.57 -3.59 18.35
C HIS A 104 8.92 -4.97 18.25
N GLY A 105 7.65 -5.06 17.86
CA GLY A 105 6.91 -6.32 17.81
C GLY A 105 6.58 -6.93 19.18
N LEU A 106 6.77 -6.19 20.27
CA LEU A 106 6.40 -6.60 21.63
C LEU A 106 4.90 -6.31 21.81
N GLY A 107 4.06 -7.35 21.77
CA GLY A 107 2.60 -7.22 21.93
C GLY A 107 1.78 -7.43 20.65
N GLN A 108 2.42 -7.86 19.56
CA GLN A 108 1.67 -8.65 18.58
C GLN A 108 1.51 -10.03 19.20
N ASP A 109 0.34 -10.32 19.77
CA ASP A 109 -0.12 -11.70 19.77
C ASP A 109 0.04 -12.14 18.32
N LYS A 110 0.94 -13.10 18.10
CA LYS A 110 1.03 -13.76 16.81
C LYS A 110 -0.39 -14.22 16.55
N LYS A 111 -1.11 -13.49 15.71
CA LYS A 111 -2.11 -14.09 14.85
C LYS A 111 -1.29 -14.97 13.93
N ASP A 112 -0.79 -16.09 14.48
CA ASP A 112 -0.74 -17.32 13.72
C ASP A 112 -2.06 -17.32 12.98
N PRO A 113 -2.05 -17.45 11.64
CA PRO A 113 -3.29 -17.53 10.91
C PRO A 113 -4.03 -18.70 11.53
N LEU A 114 -5.02 -18.40 12.38
CA LEU A 114 -6.16 -19.25 12.60
C LEU A 114 -6.65 -19.46 11.18
N VAL A 115 -6.23 -20.57 10.60
CA VAL A 115 -6.78 -21.11 9.38
C VAL A 115 -8.25 -21.29 9.73
N SER A 116 -9.04 -20.26 9.45
CA SER A 116 -10.48 -20.37 9.40
C SER A 116 -10.72 -21.26 8.20
N VAL A 117 -10.73 -22.56 8.46
CA VAL A 117 -11.15 -23.57 7.49
C VAL A 117 -12.60 -23.21 7.19
N ASN A 118 -12.79 -22.44 6.13
CA ASN A 118 -14.09 -22.12 5.61
C ASN A 118 -14.63 -23.43 5.03
N ILE A 119 -15.47 -24.12 5.81
CA ILE A 119 -16.01 -25.46 5.53
C ILE A 119 -16.70 -25.55 4.16
N ASN A 120 -17.02 -24.40 3.55
CA ASN A 120 -17.64 -24.33 2.22
C ASN A 120 -16.66 -24.40 1.03
N ASN A 121 -15.34 -24.60 1.25
CA ASN A 121 -14.35 -24.53 0.17
C ASN A 121 -13.27 -25.64 0.23
N ILE A 122 -13.65 -26.85 0.65
CA ILE A 122 -12.80 -28.06 0.52
C ILE A 122 -12.70 -28.40 -0.97
N ASN A 123 -11.60 -27.99 -1.61
CA ASN A 123 -11.36 -28.25 -3.03
C ASN A 123 -10.28 -29.31 -3.28
N LYS A 124 -9.70 -29.93 -2.24
CA LYS A 124 -8.66 -30.97 -2.37
C LYS A 124 -8.73 -32.04 -1.27
N THR A 125 -8.51 -33.29 -1.66
CA THR A 125 -8.47 -34.49 -0.80
C THR A 125 -7.40 -34.42 0.29
N ASP A 126 -6.32 -33.66 0.07
CA ASP A 126 -5.21 -33.51 1.02
C ASP A 126 -5.61 -32.83 2.34
N GLN A 127 -6.76 -32.15 2.39
CA GLN A 127 -7.29 -31.51 3.60
C GLN A 127 -8.02 -32.49 4.52
N LEU A 128 -8.39 -33.67 4.03
CA LEU A 128 -9.08 -34.70 4.81
C LEU A 128 -8.10 -35.56 5.62
N GLU A 129 -6.83 -35.65 5.23
CA GLU A 129 -5.82 -36.47 5.91
C GLU A 129 -5.35 -35.89 7.26
N VAL A 130 -5.64 -34.61 7.52
CA VAL A 130 -5.24 -33.89 8.75
C VAL A 130 -6.40 -33.76 9.76
N MET A 131 -7.61 -34.16 9.37
CA MET A 131 -8.79 -34.08 10.24
C MET A 131 -8.87 -35.31 11.14
N ASP A 132 -9.29 -35.10 12.39
CA ASP A 132 -9.52 -36.17 13.35
C ASP A 132 -10.71 -37.05 12.90
N ASP A 133 -10.66 -38.35 13.17
CA ASP A 133 -11.63 -39.33 12.68
C ASP A 133 -13.08 -38.96 13.05
N ALA A 134 -13.27 -38.33 14.21
CA ALA A 134 -14.57 -37.84 14.67
C ALA A 134 -15.14 -36.71 13.78
N GLN A 135 -14.28 -35.83 13.26
CA GLN A 135 -14.68 -34.72 12.39
C GLN A 135 -14.96 -35.19 10.97
N LEU A 136 -14.23 -36.20 10.50
CA LEU A 136 -14.50 -36.86 9.22
C LEU A 136 -15.86 -37.56 9.23
N LEU A 137 -16.24 -38.19 10.35
CA LEU A 137 -17.52 -38.86 10.51
C LEU A 137 -18.70 -37.88 10.47
N GLU A 138 -18.57 -36.72 11.11
CA GLU A 138 -19.57 -35.65 11.08
C GLU A 138 -19.77 -35.11 9.66
N LEU A 139 -18.69 -35.01 8.88
CA LEU A 139 -18.70 -34.52 7.50
C LEU A 139 -19.35 -35.52 6.52
N ALA A 140 -19.27 -36.83 6.81
CA ALA A 140 -19.91 -37.88 6.03
C ALA A 140 -21.43 -37.97 6.24
N GLY A 141 -21.99 -37.24 7.22
CA GLY A 141 -23.42 -37.20 7.51
C GLY A 141 -23.97 -38.49 8.16
N ASP A 142 -23.09 -39.40 8.58
CA ASP A 142 -23.47 -40.61 9.32
C ASP A 142 -23.23 -40.40 10.81
N SER A 143 -24.30 -40.44 11.59
CA SER A 143 -24.24 -40.42 13.05
C SER A 143 -23.73 -41.78 13.55
N PHE A 144 -22.90 -41.79 14.61
CA PHE A 144 -22.39 -43.01 15.27
C PHE A 144 -23.48 -44.07 15.59
N GLU A 145 -24.75 -43.67 15.70
CA GLU A 145 -25.90 -44.55 15.88
C GLU A 145 -26.14 -45.54 14.73
N ARG A 146 -25.78 -45.20 13.47
CA ARG A 146 -25.96 -46.09 12.31
C ARG A 146 -24.84 -47.11 12.11
N LEU A 147 -23.70 -46.90 12.76
CA LEU A 147 -22.54 -47.79 12.71
C LEU A 147 -22.58 -48.87 13.79
N GLN A 148 -23.59 -48.85 14.67
CA GLN A 148 -23.82 -49.98 15.58
C GLN A 148 -24.33 -51.16 14.76
N PRO A 149 -23.70 -52.35 14.87
CA PRO A 149 -24.21 -53.53 14.17
C PRO A 149 -25.62 -53.78 14.68
N GLY A 150 -26.58 -53.86 13.75
CA GLY A 150 -27.95 -54.23 14.09
C GLY A 150 -27.91 -55.53 14.90
N THR A 151 -28.39 -55.46 16.14
CA THR A 151 -28.76 -56.64 16.91
C THR A 151 -29.72 -57.45 16.03
N GLU A 152 -29.27 -58.62 15.59
CA GLU A 152 -30.16 -59.63 15.02
C GLU A 152 -31.22 -59.95 16.08
N GLU A 153 -32.44 -59.46 15.90
CA GLU A 153 -33.61 -59.99 16.61
C GLU A 153 -33.93 -61.37 16.00
N GLY A 154 -34.15 -62.35 16.87
CA GLY A 154 -34.81 -63.60 16.49
C GLY A 154 -36.29 -63.40 16.20
#